data_AF-X8IX10-F1
#
_entry.id   AF-X8IX10-F1
#
_cell.length_a   1.000
_cell.length_b   1.000
_cell.length_c   1.000
_cell.angle_alpha   90.00
_cell.angle_beta   90.00
_cell.angle_gamma   90.00
#
_symmetry.space_group_name_H-M   'P 1'
#
loop_
_entity.id
_entity.type
_entity.pdbx_description
1 polymer ?
#
loop_
_entity_poly.entity_id
_entity_poly.type
_entity_poly.pdbx_seq_one_letter_code
_entity_poly.pdbx_strand_id
1 'polypeptide(L)'
;MLDLNPEQPRILDKFPFLTGVLLDPVTGPFTLSRPVAALRHSDNEKITEMNESATEDIYSENELDARYAGLGWPSPNRLPSKPGDVSTLGIQSALGAQTWASRRFMVQRVTINLSAEDLRPVEPFVEAVEAALSQENNALQIRALEKVFATWGEVIPLNMVAGASLTATGSLNGTALPSGIRSPDHPVGDRSYNLNDIVDQRLGITGSFFKRLESRVQGGSSEVLLNEGYEAWLNSVAENPASWRVIKIYRVVPITDILGDKLRTRVEELFTNSLVYRSPSVGSPYGFGFEGITHGLRTIEKITVWFSDIRIRDISIRYVGGLVAGPYSFGIANPQSPSDVLVLASGEYVTDMFIWHHTDGWIAGIQFVKSSLECSPIYGIRDRESITTHPPVLLSGNGNALLGISGTYTPDNISQLKAIWRTDVVMRRQRQTQTSFTGSNYGIVFNDLQHLADPTNSRIAQITARADGGLANLRTTYVSIVGRGLYRVETPPRGWDTGSENTITLEDDEYIIAVRGSHNHHWMHQIQFITNKKEYPPFGTDKGDVSFDINAPKTIDGKQMMLHYMAGKSQGCVHSILFVWGEKPLTKGV
;
A
#
# COMPACT_ATOMS: atom_id res chain seq x y z
N MET A 1 -48.61 -51.50 -1.01
CA MET A 1 -47.23 -51.66 -1.50
C MET A 1 -46.77 -50.29 -1.93
N LEU A 2 -45.78 -49.76 -1.22
CA LEU A 2 -45.10 -48.50 -1.51
C LEU A 2 -44.02 -48.78 -2.56
N ASP A 3 -44.14 -48.19 -3.75
CA ASP A 3 -42.99 -48.04 -4.65
C ASP A 3 -42.36 -46.68 -4.36
N LEU A 4 -41.34 -46.69 -3.50
CA LEU A 4 -40.37 -45.62 -3.34
C LEU A 4 -39.46 -45.65 -4.58
N ASN A 5 -39.73 -44.77 -5.53
CA ASN A 5 -38.78 -44.46 -6.59
C ASN A 5 -37.69 -43.56 -5.96
N PRO A 6 -36.41 -43.98 -5.87
CA PRO A 6 -35.37 -43.12 -5.31
C PRO A 6 -35.14 -41.93 -6.24
N GLU A 7 -35.28 -40.70 -5.74
CA GLU A 7 -34.90 -39.50 -6.48
C GLU A 7 -33.46 -39.66 -7.00
N GLN A 8 -33.28 -39.50 -8.31
CA GLN A 8 -31.94 -39.47 -8.90
C GLN A 8 -31.11 -38.37 -8.22
N PRO A 9 -29.91 -38.67 -7.69
CA PRO A 9 -29.08 -37.67 -7.02
C PRO A 9 -28.76 -36.53 -7.99
N ARG A 10 -29.02 -35.30 -7.56
CA ARG A 10 -28.89 -34.10 -8.39
C ARG A 10 -27.41 -33.93 -8.77
N ILE A 11 -27.13 -33.37 -9.95
CA ILE A 11 -25.75 -33.09 -10.41
C ILE A 11 -24.97 -32.24 -9.38
N LEU A 12 -25.69 -31.36 -8.68
CA LEU A 12 -25.24 -30.56 -7.54
C LEU A 12 -24.70 -31.38 -6.36
N ASP A 13 -25.30 -32.53 -6.05
CA ASP A 13 -24.92 -33.37 -4.91
C ASP A 13 -23.62 -34.16 -5.17
N LYS A 14 -23.15 -34.17 -6.43
CA LYS A 14 -21.96 -34.91 -6.87
C LYS A 14 -20.72 -34.02 -7.03
N PHE A 15 -20.84 -32.70 -6.84
CA PHE A 15 -19.77 -31.75 -7.13
C PHE A 15 -19.50 -30.80 -5.93
N PRO A 16 -18.35 -30.92 -5.23
CA PRO A 16 -18.01 -30.01 -4.14
C PRO A 16 -17.38 -28.72 -4.71
N PHE A 17 -18.20 -27.77 -5.17
CA PHE A 17 -17.72 -26.48 -5.72
C PHE A 17 -17.91 -25.28 -4.78
N LEU A 18 -18.61 -25.48 -3.66
CA LEU A 18 -18.84 -24.45 -2.64
C LEU A 18 -17.77 -24.48 -1.54
N THR A 19 -16.63 -25.09 -1.82
CA THR A 19 -15.45 -25.15 -0.96
C THR A 19 -14.58 -23.91 -1.17
N GLY A 20 -14.06 -23.34 -0.09
CA GLY A 20 -13.11 -22.25 -0.21
C GLY A 20 -11.77 -22.73 -0.77
N VAL A 21 -11.02 -21.77 -1.30
CA VAL A 21 -9.72 -21.98 -1.93
C VAL A 21 -8.69 -21.11 -1.23
N LEU A 22 -7.56 -21.70 -0.90
CA LEU A 22 -6.37 -21.02 -0.39
C LEU A 22 -5.47 -20.64 -1.58
N LEU A 23 -4.99 -19.39 -1.63
CA LEU A 23 -4.11 -18.93 -2.69
C LEU A 23 -2.66 -19.00 -2.22
N ASP A 24 -1.98 -20.12 -2.50
CA ASP A 24 -0.56 -20.29 -2.14
C ASP A 24 0.35 -19.62 -3.18
N PRO A 25 1.23 -18.68 -2.78
CA PRO A 25 2.15 -18.00 -3.69
C PRO A 25 3.23 -18.93 -4.31
N VAL A 26 3.43 -20.13 -3.76
CA VAL A 26 4.42 -21.11 -4.23
C VAL A 26 3.77 -22.14 -5.15
N THR A 27 2.66 -22.76 -4.71
CA THR A 27 2.03 -23.88 -5.44
C THR A 27 0.86 -23.48 -6.31
N GLY A 28 0.32 -22.27 -6.13
CA GLY A 28 -0.92 -21.81 -6.75
C GLY A 28 -2.17 -22.17 -5.95
N PRO A 29 -3.38 -21.95 -6.52
CA PRO A 29 -4.64 -22.16 -5.82
C PRO A 29 -4.85 -23.61 -5.37
N PHE A 30 -5.26 -23.79 -4.11
CA PHE A 30 -5.53 -25.09 -3.50
C PHE A 30 -6.94 -25.13 -2.90
N THR A 31 -7.77 -26.05 -3.40
CA THR A 31 -9.13 -26.25 -2.90
C THR A 31 -9.13 -26.97 -1.57
N LEU A 32 -9.84 -26.42 -0.59
CA LEU A 32 -9.93 -27.01 0.75
C LEU A 32 -11.06 -28.05 0.81
N SER A 33 -11.01 -28.90 1.83
CA SER A 33 -11.94 -30.03 1.98
C SER A 33 -13.30 -29.65 2.56
N ARG A 34 -13.46 -28.42 3.07
CA ARG A 34 -14.67 -27.98 3.77
C ARG A 34 -15.50 -27.03 2.90
N PRO A 35 -16.82 -27.26 2.77
CA PRO A 35 -17.71 -26.29 2.12
C PRO A 35 -17.80 -25.04 3.00
N VAL A 36 -17.58 -23.86 2.42
CA VAL A 36 -17.66 -22.56 3.12
C VAL A 36 -19.03 -21.90 2.92
N ALA A 37 -19.76 -22.32 1.89
CA ALA A 37 -21.07 -21.80 1.54
C ALA A 37 -22.08 -22.90 1.18
N ALA A 38 -23.35 -22.54 1.21
CA ALA A 38 -24.47 -23.26 0.63
C ALA A 38 -25.27 -22.32 -0.28
N LEU A 39 -26.00 -22.87 -1.25
CA LEU A 39 -26.91 -22.07 -2.08
C LEU A 39 -28.11 -21.59 -1.24
N ARG A 40 -28.57 -20.36 -1.48
CA ARG A 40 -29.79 -19.80 -0.85
C ARG A 40 -31.06 -20.40 -1.44
N HIS A 41 -31.07 -20.57 -2.76
CA HIS A 41 -32.16 -21.16 -3.51
C HIS A 41 -31.60 -22.29 -4.38
N SER A 42 -32.35 -23.38 -4.51
CA SER A 42 -32.03 -24.45 -5.46
C SER A 42 -32.47 -24.06 -6.88
N ASP A 43 -32.02 -22.89 -7.34
CA ASP A 43 -32.30 -22.38 -8.68
C ASP A 43 -31.32 -23.01 -9.67
N ASN A 44 -31.82 -24.03 -10.39
CA ASN A 44 -31.07 -24.74 -11.41
C ASN A 44 -30.78 -23.88 -12.65
N GLU A 45 -31.39 -22.70 -12.80
CA GLU A 45 -31.17 -21.81 -13.95
C GLU A 45 -29.74 -21.27 -14.04
N LYS A 46 -28.98 -21.31 -12.93
CA LYS A 46 -27.59 -20.84 -12.87
C LYS A 46 -26.56 -21.90 -13.24
N ILE A 47 -27.02 -23.11 -13.53
CA ILE A 47 -26.19 -24.25 -13.91
C ILE A 47 -26.66 -24.73 -15.27
N THR A 48 -25.82 -24.55 -16.28
CA THR A 48 -26.15 -24.89 -17.66
C THR A 48 -25.29 -26.07 -18.10
N GLU A 49 -25.93 -27.18 -18.46
CA GLU A 49 -25.24 -28.29 -19.11
C GLU A 49 -24.71 -27.86 -20.47
N MET A 50 -23.51 -28.34 -20.79
CA MET A 50 -22.81 -28.08 -22.04
C MET A 50 -22.17 -29.36 -22.55
N ASN A 51 -21.88 -29.42 -23.84
CA ASN A 51 -21.14 -30.52 -24.43
C ASN A 51 -20.24 -29.98 -25.53
N GLU A 52 -19.20 -29.27 -25.11
CA GLU A 52 -18.27 -28.58 -26.01
C GLU A 52 -16.84 -28.98 -25.69
N SER A 53 -15.99 -29.06 -26.72
CA SER A 53 -14.55 -29.21 -26.54
C SER A 53 -13.84 -27.96 -27.04
N ALA A 54 -12.92 -27.41 -26.24
CA ALA A 54 -12.16 -26.23 -26.59
C ALA A 54 -10.67 -26.43 -26.33
N THR A 55 -9.83 -25.83 -27.17
CA THR A 55 -8.40 -25.70 -26.90
C THR A 55 -8.09 -24.23 -26.70
N GLU A 56 -7.32 -23.90 -25.67
CA GLU A 56 -6.89 -22.53 -25.41
C GLU A 56 -5.38 -22.44 -25.16
N ASP A 57 -4.83 -21.32 -25.59
CA ASP A 57 -3.44 -20.95 -25.42
C ASP A 57 -3.37 -19.69 -24.56
N ILE A 58 -2.63 -19.77 -23.44
CA ILE A 58 -2.47 -18.68 -22.49
C ILE A 58 -0.99 -18.35 -22.39
N TYR A 59 -0.64 -17.09 -22.62
CA TYR A 59 0.72 -16.56 -22.47
C TYR A 59 0.81 -15.81 -21.14
N SER A 60 1.83 -16.12 -20.35
CA SER A 60 2.01 -15.63 -18.98
C SER A 60 3.32 -14.85 -18.85
N GLU A 61 3.31 -13.81 -18.01
CA GLU A 61 4.47 -12.93 -17.83
C GLU A 61 5.56 -13.58 -16.96
N ASN A 62 5.16 -14.49 -16.07
CA ASN A 62 6.04 -15.17 -15.12
C ASN A 62 5.54 -16.61 -14.84
N GLU A 63 6.31 -17.36 -14.07
CA GLU A 63 6.00 -18.75 -13.71
C GLU A 63 4.72 -18.88 -12.86
N LEU A 64 4.49 -17.94 -11.93
CA LEU A 64 3.32 -17.96 -11.04
C LEU A 64 2.04 -17.78 -11.86
N ASP A 65 2.01 -16.80 -12.75
CA ASP A 65 0.91 -16.59 -13.70
C ASP A 65 0.67 -17.84 -14.56
N ALA A 66 1.75 -18.52 -14.97
CA ALA A 66 1.66 -19.75 -15.75
C ALA A 66 1.09 -20.92 -14.92
N ARG A 67 1.40 -21.00 -13.63
CA ARG A 67 0.82 -22.00 -12.69
C ARG A 67 -0.68 -21.81 -12.53
N TYR A 68 -1.13 -20.57 -12.36
CA TYR A 68 -2.56 -20.23 -12.30
C TYR A 68 -3.26 -20.55 -13.62
N ALA A 69 -2.65 -20.14 -14.74
CA ALA A 69 -3.13 -20.45 -16.07
C ALA A 69 -3.15 -21.96 -16.33
N GLY A 70 -2.26 -22.77 -15.77
CA GLY A 70 -2.33 -24.23 -15.90
C GLY A 70 -3.50 -24.87 -15.13
N LEU A 71 -4.00 -24.19 -14.10
CA LEU A 71 -5.01 -24.71 -13.17
C LEU A 71 -6.46 -24.30 -13.50
N GLY A 72 -6.69 -23.58 -14.59
CA GLY A 72 -8.04 -23.03 -14.86
C GLY A 72 -8.23 -21.60 -14.38
N TRP A 73 -7.28 -21.00 -13.66
CA TRP A 73 -7.49 -19.76 -12.90
C TRP A 73 -7.08 -18.48 -13.66
N PRO A 74 -7.71 -17.33 -13.35
CA PRO A 74 -7.20 -16.02 -13.73
C PRO A 74 -5.82 -15.75 -13.11
N SER A 75 -5.04 -14.85 -13.71
CA SER A 75 -3.76 -14.44 -13.12
C SER A 75 -3.96 -13.79 -11.74
N PRO A 76 -2.99 -13.90 -10.82
CA PRO A 76 -3.07 -13.32 -9.47
C PRO A 76 -3.47 -11.84 -9.47
N ASN A 77 -2.94 -11.03 -10.40
CA ASN A 77 -3.24 -9.60 -10.53
C ASN A 77 -4.70 -9.28 -10.92
N ARG A 78 -5.46 -10.29 -11.39
CA ARG A 78 -6.89 -10.17 -11.74
C ARG A 78 -7.81 -10.69 -10.64
N LEU A 79 -7.27 -11.20 -9.54
CA LEU A 79 -8.06 -11.66 -8.40
C LEU A 79 -8.50 -10.46 -7.54
N PRO A 80 -9.65 -10.56 -6.87
CA PRO A 80 -10.11 -9.52 -5.95
C PRO A 80 -9.19 -9.42 -4.74
N SER A 81 -9.02 -8.20 -4.21
CA SER A 81 -8.33 -7.96 -2.95
C SER A 81 -9.07 -8.61 -1.77
N LYS A 82 -8.37 -9.31 -0.89
CA LYS A 82 -8.91 -9.90 0.34
C LYS A 82 -8.51 -9.09 1.60
N PRO A 83 -9.28 -9.18 2.70
CA PRO A 83 -8.88 -8.59 3.97
C PRO A 83 -7.54 -9.16 4.43
N GLY A 84 -6.59 -8.27 4.74
CA GLY A 84 -5.23 -8.67 5.11
C GLY A 84 -4.25 -8.86 3.93
N ASP A 85 -4.66 -8.54 2.69
CA ASP A 85 -3.71 -8.35 1.59
C ASP A 85 -2.80 -7.15 1.87
N VAL A 86 -1.74 -7.40 2.64
CA VAL A 86 -0.50 -6.63 2.53
C VAL A 86 0.01 -6.94 1.15
N SER A 87 0.18 -5.94 0.29
CA SER A 87 0.76 -6.11 -1.05
C SER A 87 2.14 -6.75 -0.96
N THR A 88 2.22 -8.07 -0.84
CA THR A 88 3.38 -8.89 -1.13
C THR A 88 3.48 -9.05 -2.65
N LEU A 89 3.44 -7.92 -3.36
CA LEU A 89 4.11 -7.76 -4.63
C LEU A 89 5.46 -7.09 -4.35
N GLY A 90 6.14 -7.62 -3.35
CA GLY A 90 7.55 -7.38 -3.12
C GLY A 90 8.33 -8.08 -4.23
N ILE A 91 8.75 -7.29 -5.22
CA ILE A 91 9.95 -7.52 -6.03
C ILE A 91 10.06 -8.97 -6.54
N GLN A 92 9.36 -9.30 -7.62
CA GLN A 92 9.93 -10.28 -8.54
C GLN A 92 10.89 -9.55 -9.46
N SER A 93 12.17 -9.83 -9.24
CA SER A 93 13.25 -9.47 -10.13
C SER A 93 12.89 -9.92 -11.55
N ALA A 94 12.96 -8.99 -12.50
CA ALA A 94 12.96 -9.31 -13.93
C ALA A 94 14.27 -10.04 -14.27
N LEU A 95 14.38 -11.30 -13.85
CA LEU A 95 15.48 -12.19 -14.20
C LEU A 95 15.05 -13.04 -15.39
N GLY A 96 15.43 -12.55 -16.58
CA GLY A 96 15.39 -13.30 -17.84
C GLY A 96 14.03 -13.29 -18.52
N ALA A 97 13.92 -12.60 -19.65
CA ALA A 97 12.75 -12.56 -20.52
C ALA A 97 12.48 -13.93 -21.16
N GLN A 98 11.89 -14.86 -20.39
CA GLN A 98 11.40 -16.14 -20.89
C GLN A 98 9.88 -16.09 -20.94
N THR A 99 9.31 -16.21 -22.15
CA THR A 99 7.85 -16.21 -22.35
C THR A 99 7.28 -17.54 -21.86
N TRP A 100 6.45 -17.48 -20.83
CA TRP A 100 5.72 -18.64 -20.33
C TRP A 100 4.43 -18.85 -21.12
N ALA A 101 4.07 -20.11 -21.34
CA ALA A 101 2.83 -20.47 -22.02
C ALA A 101 2.19 -21.72 -21.43
N SER A 102 0.86 -21.75 -21.43
CA SER A 102 0.03 -22.91 -21.09
C SER A 102 -0.92 -23.21 -22.23
N ARG A 103 -0.94 -24.45 -22.70
CA ARG A 103 -1.97 -24.96 -23.63
C ARG A 103 -2.87 -25.92 -22.88
N ARG A 104 -4.18 -25.73 -23.00
CA ARG A 104 -5.20 -26.59 -22.35
C ARG A 104 -6.20 -27.07 -23.37
N PHE A 105 -6.42 -28.39 -23.41
CA PHE A 105 -7.59 -28.98 -24.06
C PHE A 105 -8.64 -29.26 -22.98
N MET A 106 -9.87 -28.81 -23.20
CA MET A 106 -10.97 -28.89 -22.24
C MET A 106 -12.18 -29.56 -22.88
N VAL A 107 -12.75 -30.52 -22.16
CA VAL A 107 -14.08 -31.08 -22.41
C VAL A 107 -15.03 -30.47 -21.38
N GLN A 108 -15.88 -29.56 -21.84
CA GLN A 108 -16.76 -28.75 -21.02
C GLN A 108 -18.12 -29.43 -20.90
N ARG A 109 -18.58 -29.63 -19.65
CA ARG A 109 -19.80 -30.39 -19.35
C ARG A 109 -20.86 -29.55 -18.66
N VAL A 110 -20.44 -28.59 -17.85
CA VAL A 110 -21.37 -27.71 -17.17
C VAL A 110 -20.71 -26.36 -16.93
N THR A 111 -21.49 -25.29 -17.07
CA THR A 111 -21.11 -23.94 -16.66
C THR A 111 -21.97 -23.52 -15.47
N ILE A 112 -21.31 -22.95 -14.48
CA ILE A 112 -21.91 -22.47 -13.23
C ILE A 112 -21.69 -20.95 -13.19
N ASN A 113 -22.78 -20.19 -13.03
CA ASN A 113 -22.76 -18.73 -12.99
C ASN A 113 -23.47 -18.22 -11.74
N LEU A 114 -22.70 -18.02 -10.67
CA LEU A 114 -23.22 -17.56 -9.38
C LEU A 114 -22.82 -16.12 -9.07
N SER A 115 -23.60 -15.48 -8.22
CA SER A 115 -23.26 -14.23 -7.54
C SER A 115 -23.05 -14.50 -6.05
N ALA A 116 -22.39 -13.57 -5.33
CA ALA A 116 -22.25 -13.69 -3.88
C ALA A 116 -23.61 -13.71 -3.16
N GLU A 117 -24.62 -13.05 -3.74
CA GLU A 117 -25.99 -12.99 -3.20
C GLU A 117 -26.71 -14.35 -3.27
N ASP A 118 -26.26 -15.25 -4.16
CA ASP A 118 -26.82 -16.61 -4.29
C ASP A 118 -26.33 -17.56 -3.20
N LEU A 119 -25.32 -17.13 -2.46
CA LEU A 119 -24.66 -17.92 -1.43
C LEU A 119 -25.11 -17.48 -0.04
N ARG A 120 -25.18 -18.46 0.85
CA ARG A 120 -25.21 -18.27 2.29
C ARG A 120 -23.98 -18.95 2.89
N PRO A 121 -23.27 -18.31 3.82
CA PRO A 121 -22.16 -18.94 4.50
C PRO A 121 -22.69 -20.11 5.35
N VAL A 122 -21.92 -21.17 5.50
CA VAL A 122 -22.30 -22.26 6.42
C VAL A 122 -22.13 -21.80 7.87
N GLU A 123 -23.02 -22.26 8.75
CA GLU A 123 -23.02 -21.84 10.16
C GLU A 123 -21.66 -22.03 10.85
N PRO A 124 -20.93 -23.15 10.69
CA PRO A 124 -19.65 -23.33 11.38
C PRO A 124 -18.55 -22.38 10.89
N PHE A 125 -18.67 -21.83 9.67
CA PHE A 125 -17.76 -20.79 9.19
C PHE A 125 -18.09 -19.45 9.86
N VAL A 126 -19.38 -19.09 9.96
CA VAL A 126 -19.83 -17.87 10.65
C VAL A 126 -19.40 -17.90 12.11
N GLU A 127 -19.67 -18.99 12.83
CA GLU A 127 -19.27 -19.17 14.23
C GLU A 127 -17.75 -19.04 14.41
N ALA A 128 -16.95 -19.58 13.48
CA ALA A 128 -15.49 -19.47 13.55
C ALA A 128 -15.02 -18.01 13.38
N VAL A 129 -15.64 -17.24 12.48
CA VAL A 129 -15.35 -15.81 12.31
C VAL A 129 -15.78 -15.02 13.55
N GLU A 130 -16.95 -15.29 14.11
CA GLU A 130 -17.43 -14.63 15.34
C GLU A 130 -16.54 -14.93 16.54
N ALA A 131 -16.10 -16.18 16.70
CA ALA A 131 -15.17 -16.59 17.75
C ALA A 131 -13.80 -15.92 17.59
N ALA A 132 -13.33 -15.73 16.35
CA ALA A 132 -12.11 -14.99 16.06
C ALA A 132 -12.25 -13.49 16.39
N LEU A 133 -13.39 -12.87 16.07
CA LEU A 133 -13.67 -11.47 16.41
C LEU A 133 -13.97 -11.23 17.90
N SER A 134 -14.18 -12.30 18.67
CA SER A 134 -14.44 -12.24 20.12
C SER A 134 -13.15 -12.32 20.97
N GLN A 135 -11.97 -12.43 20.34
CA GLN A 135 -10.70 -12.40 21.06
C GLN A 135 -10.45 -11.04 21.74
N GLU A 136 -9.67 -11.06 22.82
CA GLU A 136 -9.53 -9.92 23.75
C GLU A 136 -8.93 -8.65 23.12
N ASN A 137 -8.07 -8.80 22.10
CA ASN A 137 -7.41 -7.68 21.44
C ASN A 137 -7.26 -7.90 19.93
N ASN A 138 -7.08 -6.80 19.20
CA ASN A 138 -7.01 -6.81 17.73
C ASN A 138 -5.94 -7.76 17.17
N ALA A 139 -4.77 -7.86 17.81
CA ALA A 139 -3.70 -8.75 17.34
C ALA A 139 -4.08 -10.23 17.44
N LEU A 140 -4.75 -10.62 18.52
CA LEU A 140 -5.29 -11.98 18.68
C LEU A 140 -6.47 -12.22 17.73
N GLN A 141 -7.34 -11.23 17.51
CA GLN A 141 -8.44 -11.34 16.55
C GLN A 141 -7.93 -11.59 15.13
N ILE A 142 -6.88 -10.86 14.70
CA ILE A 142 -6.26 -11.03 13.37
C ILE A 142 -5.65 -12.42 13.22
N ARG A 143 -4.82 -12.86 14.17
CA ARG A 143 -4.22 -14.21 14.12
C ARG A 143 -5.28 -15.31 14.10
N ALA A 144 -6.37 -15.12 14.84
CA ALA A 144 -7.49 -16.05 14.83
C ALA A 144 -8.19 -16.06 13.46
N LEU A 145 -8.42 -14.90 12.83
CA LEU A 145 -9.00 -14.81 11.49
C LEU A 145 -8.09 -15.40 10.41
N GLU A 146 -6.77 -15.17 10.47
CA GLU A 146 -5.81 -15.81 9.57
C GLU A 146 -5.90 -17.35 9.66
N LYS A 147 -6.06 -17.89 10.87
CA LYS A 147 -6.27 -19.33 11.07
C LYS A 147 -7.61 -19.80 10.50
N VAL A 148 -8.67 -18.99 10.61
CA VAL A 148 -9.96 -19.27 9.96
C VAL A 148 -9.78 -19.34 8.45
N PHE A 149 -9.13 -18.35 7.83
CA PHE A 149 -8.92 -18.33 6.38
C PHE A 149 -8.00 -19.46 5.89
N ALA A 150 -6.97 -19.83 6.67
CA ALA A 150 -6.15 -21.01 6.37
C ALA A 150 -6.95 -22.32 6.42
N THR A 151 -8.03 -22.38 7.22
CA THR A 151 -8.86 -23.57 7.40
C THR A 151 -10.02 -23.66 6.40
N TRP A 152 -10.63 -22.52 6.07
CA TRP A 152 -11.86 -22.42 5.28
C TRP A 152 -11.63 -21.92 3.86
N GLY A 153 -10.52 -21.23 3.62
CA GLY A 153 -10.14 -20.65 2.34
C GLY A 153 -10.06 -19.14 2.44
N GLU A 154 -9.62 -18.53 1.35
CA GLU A 154 -9.55 -17.07 1.23
C GLU A 154 -10.57 -16.58 0.20
N VAL A 155 -10.78 -17.36 -0.85
CA VAL A 155 -11.72 -17.05 -1.93
C VAL A 155 -12.65 -18.23 -2.24
N ILE A 156 -13.77 -17.94 -2.89
CA ILE A 156 -14.70 -18.93 -3.44
C ILE A 156 -14.93 -18.66 -4.94
N PRO A 157 -14.82 -19.66 -5.82
CA PRO A 157 -15.18 -19.54 -7.23
C PRO A 157 -16.69 -19.37 -7.41
N LEU A 158 -17.10 -18.43 -8.26
CA LEU A 158 -18.51 -18.16 -8.54
C LEU A 158 -18.90 -18.45 -10.00
N ASN A 159 -18.04 -18.05 -10.94
CA ASN A 159 -18.24 -18.32 -12.36
C ASN A 159 -17.18 -19.30 -12.83
N MET A 160 -17.61 -20.49 -13.25
CA MET A 160 -16.70 -21.59 -13.54
C MET A 160 -17.29 -22.59 -14.52
N VAL A 161 -16.41 -23.39 -15.11
CA VAL A 161 -16.75 -24.52 -15.99
C VAL A 161 -16.22 -25.79 -15.34
N ALA A 162 -17.06 -26.83 -15.28
CA ALA A 162 -16.64 -28.16 -14.86
C ALA A 162 -16.72 -29.17 -16.02
N GLY A 163 -15.85 -30.17 -15.95
CA GLY A 163 -15.67 -31.19 -16.97
C GLY A 163 -14.33 -31.88 -16.80
N ALA A 164 -13.59 -32.04 -17.89
CA ALA A 164 -12.24 -32.59 -17.86
C ALA A 164 -11.25 -31.80 -18.73
N SER A 165 -9.97 -31.81 -18.39
CA SER A 165 -8.93 -31.08 -19.15
C SER A 165 -7.58 -31.79 -19.17
N LEU A 166 -6.83 -31.56 -20.24
CA LEU A 166 -5.42 -31.90 -20.41
C LEU A 166 -4.63 -30.60 -20.55
N THR A 167 -3.57 -30.45 -19.76
CA THR A 167 -2.79 -29.22 -19.71
C THR A 167 -1.29 -29.49 -19.81
N ALA A 168 -0.60 -28.63 -20.55
CA ALA A 168 0.84 -28.51 -20.53
C ALA A 168 1.26 -27.05 -20.32
N THR A 169 2.21 -26.83 -19.41
CA THR A 169 2.74 -25.51 -19.08
C THR A 169 4.27 -25.50 -19.14
N GLY A 170 4.83 -24.47 -19.77
CA GLY A 170 6.23 -24.43 -20.11
C GLY A 170 6.70 -23.07 -20.61
N SER A 171 7.90 -23.06 -21.14
CA SER A 171 8.56 -21.88 -21.71
C SER A 171 8.72 -22.02 -23.23
N LEU A 172 8.55 -20.93 -23.96
CA LEU A 172 8.72 -20.87 -25.40
C LEU A 172 10.10 -20.32 -25.78
N ASN A 173 10.66 -20.85 -26.88
CA ASN A 173 11.83 -20.27 -27.56
C ASN A 173 11.43 -19.43 -28.80
N GLY A 174 10.13 -19.17 -29.02
CA GLY A 174 9.59 -18.39 -30.13
C GLY A 174 8.38 -17.53 -29.72
N THR A 175 7.72 -16.87 -30.67
CA THR A 175 6.63 -15.91 -30.38
C THR A 175 5.24 -16.53 -30.19
N ALA A 176 5.06 -17.81 -30.56
CA ALA A 176 3.78 -18.51 -30.45
C ALA A 176 3.97 -20.02 -30.22
N LEU A 177 2.97 -20.66 -29.62
CA LEU A 177 2.91 -22.12 -29.53
C LEU A 177 2.77 -22.74 -30.94
N PRO A 178 3.43 -23.89 -31.20
CA PRO A 178 3.36 -24.53 -32.50
C PRO A 178 1.92 -24.96 -32.83
N SER A 179 1.50 -24.74 -34.08
CA SER A 179 0.26 -25.28 -34.63
C SER A 179 0.49 -26.75 -34.95
N GLY A 180 0.22 -27.63 -33.99
CA GLY A 180 0.43 -29.07 -34.15
C GLY A 180 -0.56 -29.68 -35.14
N ILE A 181 -0.02 -30.29 -36.20
CA ILE A 181 -0.72 -31.22 -37.10
C ILE A 181 -1.05 -32.49 -36.30
N ARG A 182 -2.32 -32.91 -36.33
CA ARG A 182 -2.79 -34.18 -35.74
C ARG A 182 -2.12 -35.34 -36.49
N SER A 183 -1.25 -36.09 -35.82
CA SER A 183 -0.71 -37.35 -36.35
C SER A 183 -1.63 -38.52 -35.94
N PRO A 184 -1.96 -39.46 -36.83
CA PRO A 184 -2.83 -40.59 -36.49
C PRO A 184 -2.17 -41.55 -35.50
N ASP A 185 -3.02 -42.25 -34.74
CA ASP A 185 -2.69 -43.14 -33.63
C ASP A 185 -1.77 -44.31 -34.01
N HIS A 186 -0.90 -44.71 -33.09
CA HIS A 186 -0.80 -46.07 -32.50
C HIS A 186 0.51 -46.21 -31.68
N PRO A 187 0.47 -46.69 -30.42
CA PRO A 187 1.64 -47.33 -29.83
C PRO A 187 1.81 -48.73 -30.42
N VAL A 188 3.03 -49.07 -30.82
CA VAL A 188 3.44 -50.44 -31.13
C VAL A 188 3.68 -51.16 -29.79
N GLY A 189 2.76 -52.04 -29.40
CA GLY A 189 2.97 -53.06 -28.34
C GLY A 189 2.19 -52.88 -27.03
N ASP A 190 2.31 -53.90 -26.17
CA ASP A 190 1.62 -54.12 -24.88
C ASP A 190 2.21 -53.25 -23.73
N ARG A 191 2.27 -51.93 -23.93
CA ARG A 191 2.74 -50.96 -22.92
C ARG A 191 1.62 -50.00 -22.54
N SER A 192 1.47 -49.74 -21.23
CA SER A 192 0.61 -48.68 -20.68
C SER A 192 0.95 -47.31 -21.29
N TYR A 193 -0.05 -46.48 -21.53
CA TYR A 193 0.15 -45.15 -22.09
C TYR A 193 0.91 -44.23 -21.11
N ASN A 194 1.83 -43.43 -21.62
CA ASN A 194 2.52 -42.38 -20.84
C ASN A 194 1.74 -41.06 -20.95
N LEU A 195 1.47 -40.43 -19.81
CA LEU A 195 0.74 -39.15 -19.76
C LEU A 195 1.40 -38.05 -20.60
N ASN A 196 2.73 -37.93 -20.54
CA ASN A 196 3.44 -36.90 -21.30
C ASN A 196 3.29 -37.13 -22.80
N ASP A 197 3.35 -38.38 -23.26
CA ASP A 197 3.21 -38.72 -24.68
C ASP A 197 1.79 -38.41 -25.18
N ILE A 198 0.76 -38.75 -24.39
CA ILE A 198 -0.64 -38.41 -24.71
C ILE A 198 -0.80 -36.89 -24.80
N VAL A 199 -0.32 -36.15 -23.79
CA VAL A 199 -0.48 -34.69 -23.73
C VAL A 199 0.31 -34.02 -24.86
N ASP A 200 1.52 -34.48 -25.15
CA ASP A 200 2.37 -33.90 -26.19
C ASP A 200 1.78 -34.13 -27.58
N GLN A 201 1.24 -35.33 -27.83
CA GLN A 201 0.56 -35.67 -29.09
C GLN A 201 -0.74 -34.88 -29.25
N ARG A 202 -1.59 -34.81 -28.21
CA ARG A 202 -2.92 -34.19 -28.30
C ARG A 202 -2.87 -32.66 -28.29
N LEU A 203 -1.93 -32.08 -27.55
CA LEU A 203 -1.73 -30.63 -27.52
C LEU A 203 -0.77 -30.15 -28.63
N GLY A 204 -0.10 -31.06 -29.34
CA GLY A 204 0.77 -30.74 -30.47
C GLY A 204 1.96 -29.85 -30.08
N ILE A 205 2.58 -30.13 -28.92
CA ILE A 205 3.61 -29.28 -28.30
C ILE A 205 5.05 -29.79 -28.51
N THR A 206 5.25 -30.79 -29.35
CA THR A 206 6.59 -31.30 -29.71
C THR A 206 7.41 -30.26 -30.48
N GLY A 207 8.64 -29.95 -30.02
CA GLY A 207 9.64 -29.18 -30.77
C GLY A 207 10.03 -27.83 -30.13
N SER A 208 9.15 -26.82 -30.18
CA SER A 208 9.46 -25.43 -29.78
C SER A 208 8.99 -25.04 -28.37
N PHE A 209 8.37 -25.97 -27.64
CA PHE A 209 7.86 -25.79 -26.30
C PHE A 209 8.67 -26.62 -25.31
N PHE A 210 9.33 -25.94 -24.36
CA PHE A 210 10.03 -26.60 -23.27
C PHE A 210 9.09 -26.71 -22.09
N LYS A 211 8.58 -27.92 -21.84
CA LYS A 211 7.75 -28.22 -20.68
C LYS A 211 8.56 -27.94 -19.40
N ARG A 212 8.07 -27.04 -18.56
CA ARG A 212 8.72 -26.63 -17.30
C ARG A 212 7.95 -27.10 -16.08
N LEU A 213 6.64 -27.25 -16.21
CA LEU A 213 5.77 -27.81 -15.19
C LEU A 213 5.22 -29.16 -15.65
N GLU A 214 4.83 -30.01 -14.71
CA GLU A 214 4.24 -31.31 -15.00
C GLU A 214 2.97 -31.19 -15.84
N SER A 215 2.80 -32.10 -16.81
CA SER A 215 1.55 -32.25 -17.53
C SER A 215 0.44 -32.68 -16.59
N ARG A 216 -0.74 -32.07 -16.73
CA ARG A 216 -1.86 -32.28 -15.82
C ARG A 216 -3.09 -32.79 -16.53
N VAL A 217 -3.79 -33.70 -15.85
CA VAL A 217 -5.13 -34.17 -16.17
C VAL A 217 -6.03 -33.76 -15.02
N GLN A 218 -7.13 -33.09 -15.33
CA GLN A 218 -8.12 -32.70 -14.33
C GLN A 218 -9.48 -33.20 -14.77
N GLY A 219 -10.15 -34.00 -13.94
CA GLY A 219 -11.42 -34.63 -14.30
C GLY A 219 -11.31 -35.81 -15.27
N GLY A 220 -12.39 -36.57 -15.39
CA GLY A 220 -12.37 -37.89 -16.03
C GLY A 220 -11.62 -38.94 -15.19
N SER A 221 -11.57 -40.18 -15.66
CA SER A 221 -10.79 -41.23 -14.99
C SER A 221 -9.35 -41.24 -15.50
N SER A 222 -8.41 -40.78 -14.69
CA SER A 222 -6.97 -40.82 -15.03
C SER A 222 -6.47 -42.25 -15.23
N GLU A 223 -7.07 -43.23 -14.54
CA GLU A 223 -6.76 -44.65 -14.73
C GLU A 223 -7.18 -45.13 -16.12
N VAL A 224 -8.37 -44.76 -16.59
CA VAL A 224 -8.84 -45.06 -17.95
C VAL A 224 -7.94 -44.39 -18.99
N LEU A 225 -7.51 -43.15 -18.75
CA LEU A 225 -6.59 -42.46 -19.67
C LEU A 225 -5.25 -43.19 -19.84
N LEU A 226 -4.69 -43.71 -18.75
CA LEU A 226 -3.37 -44.37 -18.75
C LEU A 226 -3.44 -45.83 -19.23
N ASN A 227 -4.55 -46.51 -19.01
CA ASN A 227 -4.70 -47.93 -19.34
C ASN A 227 -5.37 -48.17 -20.69
N GLU A 228 -6.36 -47.34 -21.06
CA GLU A 228 -7.22 -47.53 -22.24
C GLU A 228 -7.08 -46.40 -23.28
N GLY A 229 -6.43 -45.31 -22.91
CA GLY A 229 -6.07 -44.21 -23.80
C GLY A 229 -7.09 -43.08 -23.88
N TYR A 230 -6.81 -42.12 -24.76
CA TYR A 230 -7.51 -40.84 -24.84
C TYR A 230 -9.00 -40.95 -25.21
N GLU A 231 -9.35 -41.78 -26.19
CA GLU A 231 -10.76 -41.93 -26.63
C GLU A 231 -11.62 -42.59 -25.52
N ALA A 232 -11.07 -43.59 -24.82
CA ALA A 232 -11.73 -44.19 -23.67
C ALA A 232 -11.91 -43.18 -22.52
N TRP A 233 -10.90 -42.33 -22.27
CA TRP A 233 -11.01 -41.25 -21.30
C TRP A 233 -12.11 -40.24 -21.67
N LEU A 234 -12.21 -39.82 -22.95
CA LEU A 234 -13.28 -38.92 -23.40
C LEU A 234 -14.67 -39.50 -23.15
N ASN A 235 -14.87 -40.79 -23.44
CA ASN A 235 -16.12 -41.49 -23.17
C ASN A 235 -16.41 -41.54 -21.66
N SER A 236 -15.39 -41.81 -20.83
CA SER A 236 -15.55 -41.80 -19.37
C SER A 236 -16.03 -40.45 -18.82
N VAL A 237 -15.60 -39.34 -19.45
CA VAL A 237 -16.03 -37.99 -19.09
C VAL A 237 -17.48 -37.73 -19.49
N ALA A 238 -17.98 -38.34 -20.57
CA ALA A 238 -19.39 -38.22 -20.95
C ALA A 238 -20.31 -39.05 -20.04
N GLU A 239 -19.90 -40.26 -19.71
CA GLU A 239 -20.75 -41.26 -19.02
C GLU A 239 -20.77 -41.10 -17.50
N ASN A 240 -19.76 -40.46 -16.90
CA ASN A 240 -19.62 -40.36 -15.45
C ASN A 240 -19.50 -38.90 -14.96
N PRO A 241 -20.63 -38.24 -14.63
CA PRO A 241 -20.61 -36.89 -14.04
C PRO A 241 -19.83 -36.75 -12.72
N ALA A 242 -19.66 -37.84 -11.96
CA ALA A 242 -18.87 -37.80 -10.71
C ALA A 242 -17.36 -37.63 -10.98
N SER A 243 -16.93 -37.85 -12.22
CA SER A 243 -15.54 -37.61 -12.64
C SER A 243 -15.27 -36.15 -13.01
N TRP A 244 -16.29 -35.29 -13.10
CA TRP A 244 -16.10 -33.90 -13.48
C TRP A 244 -15.38 -33.10 -12.39
N ARG A 245 -14.50 -32.19 -12.80
CA ARG A 245 -13.73 -31.28 -11.94
C ARG A 245 -13.84 -29.85 -12.48
N VAL A 246 -13.63 -28.84 -11.64
CA VAL A 246 -13.58 -27.44 -12.11
C VAL A 246 -12.35 -27.30 -12.99
N ILE A 247 -12.53 -27.02 -14.27
CA ILE A 247 -11.44 -26.93 -15.25
C ILE A 247 -11.14 -25.49 -15.68
N LYS A 248 -12.05 -24.56 -15.41
CA LYS A 248 -11.88 -23.14 -15.72
C LYS A 248 -12.67 -22.26 -14.77
N ILE A 249 -12.06 -21.17 -14.32
CA ILE A 249 -12.66 -20.19 -13.41
C ILE A 249 -12.55 -18.81 -14.05
N TYR A 250 -13.67 -18.12 -14.13
CA TYR A 250 -13.77 -16.77 -14.67
C TYR A 250 -13.80 -15.71 -13.57
N ARG A 251 -14.45 -16.03 -12.43
CA ARG A 251 -14.65 -15.07 -11.34
C ARG A 251 -14.60 -15.76 -9.99
N VAL A 252 -13.94 -15.10 -9.05
CA VAL A 252 -13.90 -15.48 -7.63
C VAL A 252 -14.25 -14.26 -6.78
N VAL A 253 -14.66 -14.49 -5.54
CA VAL A 253 -14.83 -13.45 -4.52
C VAL A 253 -14.15 -13.90 -3.22
N PRO A 254 -13.68 -12.97 -2.37
CA PRO A 254 -13.26 -13.29 -1.02
C PRO A 254 -14.37 -14.00 -0.24
N ILE A 255 -14.04 -14.97 0.61
CA ILE A 255 -15.07 -15.64 1.42
C ILE A 255 -15.70 -14.72 2.48
N THR A 256 -15.15 -13.53 2.68
CA THR A 256 -15.78 -12.48 3.48
C THR A 256 -16.97 -11.83 2.77
N ASP A 257 -17.02 -11.88 1.43
CA ASP A 257 -18.09 -11.29 0.62
C ASP A 257 -19.41 -12.10 0.67
N ILE A 258 -19.37 -13.30 1.26
CA ILE A 258 -20.57 -14.09 1.55
C ILE A 258 -21.07 -13.91 2.99
N LEU A 259 -20.29 -13.26 3.87
CA LEU A 259 -20.74 -12.93 5.22
C LEU A 259 -21.80 -11.82 5.19
N GLY A 260 -22.65 -11.79 6.22
CA GLY A 260 -23.58 -10.68 6.42
C GLY A 260 -22.84 -9.36 6.66
N ASP A 261 -23.43 -8.25 6.20
CA ASP A 261 -22.79 -6.92 6.15
C ASP A 261 -22.10 -6.54 7.46
N LYS A 262 -22.77 -6.74 8.60
CA LYS A 262 -22.22 -6.42 9.93
C LYS A 262 -20.91 -7.15 10.23
N LEU A 263 -20.81 -8.44 9.92
CA LEU A 263 -19.58 -9.21 10.17
C LEU A 263 -18.50 -8.84 9.16
N ARG A 264 -18.87 -8.65 7.89
CA ARG A 264 -17.95 -8.23 6.84
C ARG A 264 -17.28 -6.90 7.19
N THR A 265 -18.07 -5.87 7.50
CA THR A 265 -17.56 -4.54 7.90
C THR A 265 -16.60 -4.67 9.08
N ARG A 266 -16.95 -5.49 10.09
CA ARG A 266 -16.11 -5.65 11.28
C ARG A 266 -14.78 -6.35 10.99
N VAL A 267 -14.76 -7.34 10.09
CA VAL A 267 -13.52 -7.99 9.62
C VAL A 267 -12.67 -6.98 8.84
N GLU A 268 -13.26 -6.24 7.90
CA GLU A 268 -12.56 -5.22 7.09
C GLU A 268 -11.98 -4.09 7.97
N GLU A 269 -12.75 -3.59 8.93
CA GLU A 269 -12.31 -2.57 9.88
C GLU A 269 -11.16 -3.06 10.75
N LEU A 270 -11.18 -4.31 11.20
CA LEU A 270 -10.12 -4.88 12.03
C LEU A 270 -8.80 -4.94 11.27
N PHE A 271 -8.79 -5.51 10.06
CA PHE A 271 -7.59 -5.57 9.23
C PHE A 271 -7.11 -4.17 8.84
N THR A 272 -8.03 -3.28 8.44
CA THR A 272 -7.68 -1.89 8.10
C THR A 272 -7.07 -1.16 9.29
N ASN A 273 -7.65 -1.27 10.50
CA ASN A 273 -7.13 -0.60 11.69
C ASN A 273 -5.79 -1.17 12.16
N SER A 274 -5.48 -2.42 11.83
CA SER A 274 -4.19 -3.04 12.17
C SER A 274 -3.04 -2.63 11.25
N LEU A 275 -3.39 -2.23 10.04
CA LEU A 275 -2.45 -1.81 9.00
C LEU A 275 -2.31 -0.30 8.96
N VAL A 276 -2.83 0.43 9.95
CA VAL A 276 -2.74 1.89 10.00
C VAL A 276 -2.26 2.40 11.35
N TYR A 277 -1.47 3.46 11.31
CA TYR A 277 -1.06 4.25 12.46
C TYR A 277 -1.55 5.68 12.30
N ARG A 278 -2.12 6.26 13.37
CA ARG A 278 -2.63 7.63 13.38
C ARG A 278 -1.64 8.54 14.09
N SER A 279 -1.32 9.67 13.47
CA SER A 279 -0.50 10.69 14.10
C SER A 279 -1.23 11.36 15.29
N PRO A 280 -0.49 12.07 16.16
CA PRO A 280 -1.10 13.05 17.06
C PRO A 280 -1.93 14.08 16.29
N SER A 281 -2.91 14.68 16.97
CA SER A 281 -3.74 15.75 16.41
C SER A 281 -3.01 17.09 16.39
N VAL A 282 -3.23 17.88 15.34
CA VAL A 282 -2.77 19.27 15.23
C VAL A 282 -3.97 20.18 15.07
N GLY A 283 -4.02 21.29 15.81
CA GLY A 283 -5.16 22.21 15.84
C GLY A 283 -6.23 21.82 16.86
N SER A 284 -7.32 22.58 16.90
CA SER A 284 -8.31 22.48 17.96
C SER A 284 -9.51 21.62 17.54
N PRO A 285 -10.03 20.74 18.42
CA PRO A 285 -11.10 19.79 18.12
C PRO A 285 -12.49 20.45 18.06
N TYR A 286 -12.60 21.60 17.39
CA TYR A 286 -13.85 22.33 17.22
C TYR A 286 -14.56 21.91 15.93
N GLY A 287 -15.89 21.86 15.98
CA GLY A 287 -16.73 21.55 14.82
C GLY A 287 -17.08 20.07 14.66
N PHE A 288 -17.33 19.66 13.42
CA PHE A 288 -17.74 18.30 13.05
C PHE A 288 -16.53 17.44 12.76
N GLY A 289 -16.57 16.17 13.21
CA GLY A 289 -15.50 15.20 12.94
C GLY A 289 -15.58 14.64 11.53
N PHE A 290 -14.43 14.29 10.95
CA PHE A 290 -14.33 13.53 9.72
C PHE A 290 -13.23 12.47 9.80
N GLU A 291 -13.39 11.40 9.04
CA GLU A 291 -12.47 10.28 8.97
C GLU A 291 -12.21 9.94 7.50
N GLY A 292 -10.94 9.88 7.11
CA GLY A 292 -10.50 9.78 5.72
C GLY A 292 -10.33 8.35 5.21
N ILE A 293 -10.47 7.34 6.08
CA ILE A 293 -10.24 5.92 5.73
C ILE A 293 -11.48 5.15 5.27
N THR A 294 -12.58 5.84 4.97
CA THR A 294 -13.85 5.20 4.56
C THR A 294 -13.75 4.34 3.29
N HIS A 295 -12.68 4.52 2.50
CA HIS A 295 -12.45 3.82 1.23
C HIS A 295 -11.40 2.70 1.31
N GLY A 296 -11.04 2.24 2.52
CA GLY A 296 -10.09 1.15 2.75
C GLY A 296 -8.63 1.52 2.45
N LEU A 297 -7.79 0.52 2.14
CA LEU A 297 -6.34 0.66 1.91
C LEU A 297 -5.96 1.15 0.49
N ARG A 298 -6.78 2.02 -0.11
CA ARG A 298 -6.53 2.51 -1.48
C ARG A 298 -5.43 3.57 -1.51
N THR A 299 -4.70 3.59 -2.61
CA THR A 299 -3.64 4.59 -2.85
C THR A 299 -4.26 5.95 -3.19
N ILE A 300 -3.73 7.02 -2.59
CA ILE A 300 -4.09 8.40 -2.93
C ILE A 300 -3.53 8.73 -4.32
N GLU A 301 -4.38 9.24 -5.20
CA GLU A 301 -3.99 9.75 -6.51
C GLU A 301 -3.80 11.28 -6.46
N LYS A 302 -4.70 11.96 -5.74
CA LYS A 302 -4.77 13.42 -5.76
C LYS A 302 -5.32 13.97 -4.44
N ILE A 303 -4.73 15.06 -3.95
CA ILE A 303 -5.23 15.84 -2.81
C ILE A 303 -5.57 17.24 -3.32
N THR A 304 -6.82 17.67 -3.08
CA THR A 304 -7.25 19.03 -3.38
C THR A 304 -7.34 19.80 -2.07
N VAL A 305 -6.75 20.99 -2.02
CA VAL A 305 -6.73 21.84 -0.83
C VAL A 305 -7.39 23.16 -1.20
N TRP A 306 -8.52 23.48 -0.56
CA TRP A 306 -9.11 24.80 -0.59
C TRP A 306 -8.52 25.62 0.54
N PHE A 307 -8.06 26.82 0.23
CA PHE A 307 -7.44 27.69 1.21
C PHE A 307 -7.69 29.16 0.86
N SER A 308 -7.55 30.02 1.86
CA SER A 308 -7.31 31.44 1.63
C SER A 308 -5.93 31.81 2.13
N ASP A 309 -5.62 33.10 2.06
CA ASP A 309 -4.39 33.70 2.57
C ASP A 309 -4.10 33.44 4.06
N ILE A 310 -5.10 33.05 4.87
CA ILE A 310 -4.96 32.89 6.32
C ILE A 310 -5.28 31.48 6.87
N ARG A 311 -5.94 30.62 6.09
CA ARG A 311 -6.46 29.34 6.59
C ARG A 311 -6.67 28.32 5.50
N ILE A 312 -6.59 27.05 5.89
CA ILE A 312 -7.08 25.92 5.11
C ILE A 312 -8.60 25.83 5.32
N ARG A 313 -9.34 25.95 4.23
CA ARG A 313 -10.80 26.00 4.24
C ARG A 313 -11.43 24.61 4.10
N ASP A 314 -10.86 23.76 3.26
CA ASP A 314 -11.33 22.40 3.06
C ASP A 314 -10.25 21.52 2.40
N ILE A 315 -10.43 20.21 2.46
CA ILE A 315 -9.55 19.22 1.85
C ILE A 315 -10.39 18.09 1.23
N SER A 316 -9.99 17.60 0.06
CA SER A 316 -10.51 16.35 -0.49
C SER A 316 -9.39 15.45 -0.98
N ILE A 317 -9.59 14.14 -0.87
CA ILE A 317 -8.65 13.11 -1.28
C ILE A 317 -9.34 12.24 -2.32
N ARG A 318 -8.76 12.16 -3.51
CA ARG A 318 -9.16 11.22 -4.56
C ARG A 318 -8.21 10.04 -4.56
N TYR A 319 -8.79 8.85 -4.57
CA TYR A 319 -8.09 7.58 -4.58
C TYR A 319 -8.06 6.98 -5.98
N VAL A 320 -7.08 6.11 -6.23
CA VAL A 320 -7.02 5.28 -7.44
C VAL A 320 -8.32 4.49 -7.57
N GLY A 321 -8.95 4.60 -8.75
CA GLY A 321 -10.29 4.06 -9.02
C GLY A 321 -11.41 5.10 -8.90
N GLY A 322 -11.08 6.37 -8.63
CA GLY A 322 -12.01 7.50 -8.73
C GLY A 322 -12.85 7.79 -7.49
N LEU A 323 -12.68 7.02 -6.41
CA LEU A 323 -13.34 7.28 -5.12
C LEU A 323 -12.80 8.55 -4.47
N VAL A 324 -13.66 9.29 -3.76
CA VAL A 324 -13.31 10.57 -3.14
C VAL A 324 -13.74 10.61 -1.68
N ALA A 325 -12.85 11.05 -0.80
CA ALA A 325 -13.15 11.47 0.57
C ALA A 325 -13.11 13.00 0.65
N GLY A 326 -14.09 13.60 1.33
CA GLY A 326 -14.32 15.05 1.28
C GLY A 326 -14.77 15.55 -0.11
N PRO A 327 -14.81 16.87 -0.37
CA PRO A 327 -14.67 17.95 0.61
C PRO A 327 -15.71 17.85 1.72
N TYR A 328 -15.47 18.47 2.87
CA TYR A 328 -16.31 18.28 4.06
C TYR A 328 -17.29 19.45 4.32
N SER A 329 -16.94 20.65 3.88
CA SER A 329 -17.79 21.85 4.02
C SER A 329 -17.57 22.86 2.90
N PHE A 330 -16.56 23.72 3.02
CA PHE A 330 -16.36 24.90 2.19
C PHE A 330 -16.23 24.55 0.71
N GLY A 331 -15.54 23.45 0.38
CA GLY A 331 -15.36 23.00 -1.00
C GLY A 331 -16.63 22.46 -1.64
N ILE A 332 -17.60 21.98 -0.84
CA ILE A 332 -18.95 21.60 -1.32
C ILE A 332 -19.74 22.84 -1.70
N ALA A 333 -19.77 23.83 -0.81
CA ALA A 333 -20.55 25.05 -1.00
C ALA A 333 -19.93 26.00 -2.04
N ASN A 334 -18.61 25.96 -2.21
CA ASN A 334 -17.85 26.89 -3.05
C ASN A 334 -16.87 26.16 -3.99
N PRO A 335 -17.36 25.28 -4.89
CA PRO A 335 -16.48 24.42 -5.70
C PRO A 335 -15.58 25.19 -6.67
N GLN A 336 -15.96 26.43 -7.02
CA GLN A 336 -15.22 27.33 -7.91
C GLN A 336 -14.18 28.20 -7.17
N SER A 337 -14.09 28.10 -5.84
CA SER A 337 -13.13 28.89 -5.06
C SER A 337 -11.69 28.46 -5.32
N PRO A 338 -10.70 29.34 -5.08
CA PRO A 338 -9.29 29.01 -5.20
C PRO A 338 -8.94 27.72 -4.43
N SER A 339 -8.34 26.79 -5.16
CA SER A 339 -7.81 25.55 -4.62
C SER A 339 -6.56 25.15 -5.40
N ASP A 340 -5.64 24.49 -4.72
CA ASP A 340 -4.50 23.85 -5.36
C ASP A 340 -4.66 22.34 -5.28
N VAL A 341 -3.95 21.68 -6.18
CA VAL A 341 -3.99 20.24 -6.35
C VAL A 341 -2.58 19.68 -6.23
N LEU A 342 -2.40 18.76 -5.29
CA LEU A 342 -1.26 17.85 -5.28
C LEU A 342 -1.63 16.60 -6.08
N VAL A 343 -0.92 16.35 -7.18
CA VAL A 343 -1.03 15.10 -7.96
C VAL A 343 0.14 14.20 -7.60
N LEU A 344 -0.14 12.92 -7.34
CA LEU A 344 0.86 11.90 -7.10
C LEU A 344 1.02 11.04 -8.35
N ALA A 345 2.25 10.79 -8.76
CA ALA A 345 2.53 9.83 -9.82
C ALA A 345 2.22 8.40 -9.38
N SER A 346 2.10 7.47 -10.33
CA SER A 346 1.95 6.04 -10.01
C SER A 346 3.15 5.55 -9.17
N GLY A 347 2.88 5.00 -7.99
CA GLY A 347 3.91 4.59 -7.03
C GLY A 347 4.54 5.72 -6.22
N GLU A 348 4.04 6.96 -6.34
CA GLU A 348 4.43 8.08 -5.47
C GLU A 348 3.44 8.24 -4.31
N TYR A 349 3.96 8.56 -3.14
CA TYR A 349 3.17 8.64 -1.91
C TYR A 349 3.57 9.86 -1.10
N VAL A 350 2.66 10.37 -0.28
CA VAL A 350 3.02 11.32 0.79
C VAL A 350 3.62 10.53 1.95
N THR A 351 4.78 10.94 2.46
CA THR A 351 5.46 10.30 3.60
C THR A 351 5.45 11.15 4.86
N ASP A 352 5.34 12.48 4.72
CA ASP A 352 5.36 13.40 5.84
C ASP A 352 4.46 14.61 5.56
N MET A 353 3.95 15.25 6.61
CA MET A 353 3.15 16.47 6.52
C MET A 353 3.66 17.50 7.54
N PHE A 354 3.82 18.74 7.11
CA PHE A 354 4.00 19.88 8.01
C PHE A 354 2.70 20.64 8.12
N ILE A 355 2.27 20.91 9.35
CA ILE A 355 1.02 21.59 9.63
C ILE A 355 1.29 22.81 10.52
N TRP A 356 0.81 23.97 10.09
CA TRP A 356 0.76 25.19 10.89
C TRP A 356 -0.68 25.43 11.33
N HIS A 357 -0.88 25.67 12.62
CA HIS A 357 -2.20 26.01 13.15
C HIS A 357 -2.17 27.36 13.84
N HIS A 358 -3.25 28.12 13.65
CA HIS A 358 -3.43 29.44 14.24
C HIS A 358 -3.60 29.33 15.77
N THR A 359 -3.31 30.41 16.49
CA THR A 359 -3.53 30.49 17.95
C THR A 359 -4.98 30.26 18.35
N ASP A 360 -5.91 30.63 17.46
CA ASP A 360 -7.35 30.51 17.67
C ASP A 360 -7.89 29.11 17.29
N GLY A 361 -7.03 28.21 16.80
CA GLY A 361 -7.34 26.79 16.71
C GLY A 361 -7.73 26.24 15.33
N TRP A 362 -7.62 27.02 14.24
CA TRP A 362 -7.77 26.49 12.88
C TRP A 362 -6.44 26.16 12.21
N ILE A 363 -6.47 25.35 11.17
CA ILE A 363 -5.29 25.05 10.36
C ILE A 363 -5.00 26.22 9.44
N ALA A 364 -3.83 26.82 9.62
CA ALA A 364 -3.38 27.98 8.85
C ALA A 364 -2.64 27.58 7.57
N GLY A 365 -1.89 26.48 7.61
CA GLY A 365 -1.16 26.01 6.44
C GLY A 365 -0.76 24.55 6.51
N ILE A 366 -0.53 23.95 5.34
CA ILE A 366 -0.13 22.55 5.16
C ILE A 366 0.94 22.47 4.08
N GLN A 367 1.93 21.61 4.29
CA GLN A 367 2.87 21.18 3.27
C GLN A 367 2.99 19.66 3.29
N PHE A 368 2.98 19.02 2.12
CA PHE A 368 3.15 17.58 1.98
C PHE A 368 4.57 17.28 1.50
N VAL A 369 5.14 16.19 1.98
CA VAL A 369 6.43 15.65 1.51
C VAL A 369 6.15 14.34 0.80
N LYS A 370 6.62 14.25 -0.46
CA LYS A 370 6.46 13.05 -1.27
C LYS A 370 7.58 12.04 -1.01
N SER A 371 7.37 10.78 -1.40
CA SER A 371 8.35 9.70 -1.35
C SER A 371 9.58 10.00 -2.21
N SER A 372 9.41 10.81 -3.26
CA SER A 372 10.46 11.38 -4.12
C SER A 372 11.29 12.49 -3.46
N LEU A 373 10.99 12.87 -2.21
CA LEU A 373 11.57 14.00 -1.47
C LEU A 373 11.14 15.39 -1.92
N GLU A 374 10.35 15.49 -2.97
CA GLU A 374 9.75 16.76 -3.35
C GLU A 374 8.76 17.23 -2.28
N CYS A 375 8.93 18.45 -1.80
CA CYS A 375 7.93 19.12 -0.98
C CYS A 375 6.91 19.82 -1.89
N SER A 376 5.62 19.68 -1.57
CA SER A 376 4.60 20.53 -2.17
C SER A 376 4.87 22.00 -1.82
N PRO A 377 4.26 22.96 -2.54
CA PRO A 377 4.10 24.30 -2.02
C PRO A 377 3.47 24.28 -0.63
N ILE A 378 3.75 25.31 0.17
CA ILE A 378 3.01 25.55 1.41
C ILE A 378 1.64 26.14 1.02
N TYR A 379 0.56 25.46 1.38
CA TYR A 379 -0.81 25.91 1.13
C TYR A 379 -1.31 26.78 2.28
N GLY A 380 -2.14 27.78 1.99
CA GLY A 380 -2.70 28.71 2.98
C GLY A 380 -1.78 29.90 3.29
N ILE A 381 -0.85 29.69 4.23
CA ILE A 381 0.02 30.72 4.84
C ILE A 381 1.12 31.27 3.90
N ARG A 382 0.73 31.84 2.76
CA ARG A 382 1.72 32.12 1.70
C ARG A 382 2.63 33.31 1.98
N ASP A 383 2.17 34.53 2.29
CA ASP A 383 3.11 35.67 2.27
C ASP A 383 2.73 36.89 3.15
N ARG A 384 1.94 36.73 4.22
CA ARG A 384 1.55 37.87 5.08
C ARG A 384 2.22 37.89 6.45
N GLU A 385 2.74 39.08 6.74
CA GLU A 385 3.53 39.49 7.90
C GLU A 385 2.85 39.28 9.28
N SER A 386 1.55 38.96 9.31
CA SER A 386 0.69 39.10 10.49
C SER A 386 0.00 37.84 11.00
N ILE A 387 0.20 36.66 10.39
CA ILE A 387 -0.52 35.46 10.85
C ILE A 387 0.21 34.82 12.03
N THR A 388 -0.39 34.95 13.21
CA THR A 388 0.05 34.31 14.45
C THR A 388 -0.25 32.82 14.42
N THR A 389 0.71 32.03 13.94
CA THR A 389 0.61 30.57 14.03
C THR A 389 1.60 30.03 15.02
N HIS A 390 1.18 28.97 15.68
CA HIS A 390 2.07 28.07 16.39
C HIS A 390 3.15 27.51 15.45
N PRO A 391 4.21 26.94 16.02
CA PRO A 391 5.25 26.27 15.24
C PRO A 391 4.69 25.23 14.27
N PRO A 392 5.39 24.98 13.15
CA PRO A 392 5.07 23.82 12.33
C PRO A 392 5.14 22.55 13.18
N VAL A 393 4.10 21.72 13.07
CA VAL A 393 4.11 20.36 13.60
C VAL A 393 4.41 19.41 12.45
N LEU A 394 5.47 18.61 12.60
CA LEU A 394 5.81 17.53 11.68
C LEU A 394 4.99 16.29 12.06
N LEU A 395 4.09 15.89 11.18
CA LEU A 395 3.44 14.58 11.22
C LEU A 395 4.22 13.66 10.28
N SER A 396 5.16 12.90 10.84
CA SER A 396 5.94 11.94 10.07
C SER A 396 5.25 10.58 9.99
N GLY A 397 5.23 10.00 8.79
CA GLY A 397 4.85 8.62 8.56
C GLY A 397 5.94 7.61 8.92
N ASN A 398 7.15 8.05 9.30
CA ASN A 398 8.31 7.20 9.52
C ASN A 398 8.61 6.26 8.32
N GLY A 399 8.48 6.79 7.11
CA GLY A 399 8.67 6.05 5.86
C GLY A 399 7.42 5.32 5.35
N ASN A 400 6.31 5.33 6.10
CA ASN A 400 5.02 4.80 5.68
C ASN A 400 4.31 5.76 4.72
N ALA A 401 3.44 5.21 3.87
CA ALA A 401 2.61 5.99 2.97
C ALA A 401 1.38 6.59 3.68
N LEU A 402 1.00 7.81 3.32
CA LEU A 402 -0.26 8.41 3.74
C LEU A 402 -1.42 7.63 3.11
N LEU A 403 -2.33 7.17 3.96
CA LEU A 403 -3.59 6.55 3.54
C LEU A 403 -4.72 7.57 3.47
N GLY A 404 -4.80 8.47 4.44
CA GLY A 404 -5.89 9.41 4.54
C GLY A 404 -5.65 10.42 5.66
N ILE A 405 -6.65 11.27 5.87
CA ILE A 405 -6.60 12.36 6.84
C ILE A 405 -7.90 12.32 7.66
N SER A 406 -7.80 12.49 8.97
CA SER A 406 -8.95 12.70 9.85
C SER A 406 -8.82 14.00 10.62
N GLY A 407 -9.90 14.43 11.27
CA GLY A 407 -9.86 15.67 12.04
C GLY A 407 -11.22 16.26 12.31
N THR A 408 -11.25 17.58 12.49
CA THR A 408 -12.50 18.34 12.65
C THR A 408 -12.53 19.55 11.75
N TYR A 409 -13.74 19.97 11.37
CA TYR A 409 -13.98 21.11 10.49
C TYR A 409 -15.20 21.92 10.92
N THR A 410 -15.22 23.18 10.49
CA THR A 410 -16.37 24.08 10.56
C THR A 410 -16.80 24.43 9.14
N PRO A 411 -17.90 25.18 8.92
CA PRO A 411 -18.33 25.57 7.58
C PRO A 411 -17.28 26.35 6.75
N ASP A 412 -16.28 26.97 7.39
CA ASP A 412 -15.29 27.83 6.70
C ASP A 412 -13.82 27.38 6.89
N ASN A 413 -13.54 26.42 7.77
CA ASN A 413 -12.16 25.96 7.96
C ASN A 413 -12.03 24.53 8.46
N ILE A 414 -10.86 23.95 8.17
CA ILE A 414 -10.35 22.78 8.88
C ILE A 414 -9.79 23.26 10.23
N SER A 415 -10.29 22.69 11.33
CA SER A 415 -9.91 23.08 12.68
C SER A 415 -8.85 22.15 13.27
N GLN A 416 -8.94 20.85 12.98
CA GLN A 416 -7.97 19.86 13.45
C GLN A 416 -7.63 18.87 12.34
N LEU A 417 -6.40 18.37 12.36
CA LEU A 417 -5.90 17.34 11.44
C LEU A 417 -5.11 16.25 12.15
N LYS A 418 -5.24 15.03 11.66
CA LYS A 418 -4.38 13.87 11.91
C LYS A 418 -4.06 13.21 10.59
N ALA A 419 -2.82 12.79 10.42
CA ALA A 419 -2.42 11.94 9.32
C ALA A 419 -2.65 10.47 9.69
N ILE A 420 -3.11 9.69 8.71
CA ILE A 420 -3.32 8.25 8.86
C ILE A 420 -2.38 7.57 7.89
N TRP A 421 -1.41 6.86 8.45
CA TRP A 421 -0.34 6.20 7.72
C TRP A 421 -0.66 4.71 7.60
N ARG A 422 -0.36 4.11 6.46
CA ARG A 422 -0.48 2.66 6.29
C ARG A 422 0.86 1.98 6.55
N THR A 423 0.88 0.98 7.43
CA THR A 423 2.11 0.30 7.88
C THR A 423 2.54 -0.84 6.96
N ASP A 424 1.68 -1.23 6.02
CA ASP A 424 1.93 -2.30 5.06
C ASP A 424 2.77 -1.83 3.86
N VAL A 425 2.88 -0.52 3.65
CA VAL A 425 3.66 0.07 2.55
C VAL A 425 4.74 1.01 3.10
N VAL A 426 5.96 0.48 3.16
CA VAL A 426 7.16 1.20 3.60
C VAL A 426 7.96 1.64 2.38
N MET A 427 7.99 2.95 2.11
CA MET A 427 8.69 3.52 0.94
C MET A 427 10.21 3.45 1.08
N ARG A 428 10.70 3.69 2.30
CA ARG A 428 12.11 3.83 2.59
C ARG A 428 12.34 3.83 4.10
N ARG A 429 13.56 3.48 4.48
CA ARG A 429 14.03 3.72 5.85
C ARG A 429 14.25 5.22 6.04
N GLN A 430 13.46 5.85 6.90
CA GLN A 430 13.72 7.22 7.37
C GLN A 430 14.47 7.20 8.70
N ARG A 431 15.24 8.25 8.97
CA ARG A 431 15.79 8.49 10.30
C ARG A 431 14.64 8.79 11.24
N GLN A 432 14.65 8.23 12.45
CA GLN A 432 13.71 8.66 13.47
C GLN A 432 13.97 10.14 13.77
N THR A 433 12.92 10.96 13.75
CA THR A 433 13.03 12.40 14.05
C THR A 433 12.21 12.81 15.26
N GLN A 434 12.69 13.85 15.94
CA GLN A 434 11.96 14.58 16.98
C GLN A 434 12.13 16.07 16.74
N THR A 435 11.24 16.89 17.31
CA THR A 435 11.28 18.34 17.09
C THR A 435 11.37 19.11 18.40
N SER A 436 12.02 20.26 18.34
CA SER A 436 12.02 21.26 19.42
C SER A 436 11.87 22.65 18.80
N PHE A 437 11.23 23.56 19.51
CA PHE A 437 10.91 24.88 18.96
C PHE A 437 11.30 25.99 19.92
N THR A 438 11.70 27.13 19.37
CA THR A 438 11.87 28.39 20.09
C THR A 438 11.60 29.60 19.18
N GLY A 439 11.34 30.77 19.78
CA GLY A 439 11.11 32.03 19.07
C GLY A 439 9.64 32.45 18.99
N SER A 440 9.32 33.36 18.08
CA SER A 440 8.01 33.98 17.94
C SER A 440 7.04 33.25 17.00
N ASN A 441 5.76 33.59 17.13
CA ASN A 441 4.67 33.10 16.28
C ASN A 441 4.50 33.90 14.97
N TYR A 442 5.43 34.82 14.65
CA TYR A 442 5.33 35.75 13.51
C TYR A 442 6.33 35.42 12.39
N GLY A 443 6.10 35.93 11.19
CA GLY A 443 7.04 35.89 10.06
C GLY A 443 6.68 34.88 8.96
N ILE A 444 7.48 34.89 7.88
CA ILE A 444 7.28 34.05 6.70
C ILE A 444 7.87 32.67 6.97
N VAL A 445 7.07 31.62 6.72
CA VAL A 445 7.47 30.24 6.99
C VAL A 445 8.56 29.76 6.03
N PHE A 446 9.50 28.99 6.55
CA PHE A 446 10.47 28.25 5.75
C PHE A 446 10.62 26.81 6.25
N ASN A 447 11.04 25.92 5.35
CA ASN A 447 11.33 24.54 5.65
C ASN A 447 12.58 24.11 4.89
N ASP A 448 13.66 23.78 5.59
CA ASP A 448 14.90 23.41 4.93
C ASP A 448 14.90 21.98 4.37
N LEU A 449 13.90 21.15 4.68
CA LEU A 449 13.83 19.77 4.19
C LEU A 449 13.97 19.67 2.67
N GLN A 450 13.44 20.64 1.93
CA GLN A 450 13.53 20.73 0.47
C GLN A 450 14.97 20.92 -0.06
N HIS A 451 15.92 21.31 0.81
CA HIS A 451 17.33 21.51 0.48
C HIS A 451 18.20 20.29 0.81
N LEU A 452 17.61 19.22 1.34
CA LEU A 452 18.29 17.94 1.59
C LEU A 452 18.04 17.02 0.39
N ALA A 453 19.07 16.72 -0.38
CA ALA A 453 18.92 15.83 -1.54
C ALA A 453 18.60 14.38 -1.13
N ASP A 454 19.10 13.95 0.03
CA ASP A 454 18.67 12.70 0.68
C ASP A 454 18.70 12.83 2.20
N PRO A 455 17.56 13.03 2.87
CA PRO A 455 17.49 13.18 4.33
C PRO A 455 18.01 11.98 5.13
N THR A 456 18.10 10.79 4.53
CA THR A 456 18.60 9.61 5.24
C THR A 456 20.10 9.70 5.54
N ASN A 457 20.84 10.43 4.71
CA ASN A 457 22.28 10.58 4.80
C ASN A 457 22.77 12.03 4.94
N SER A 458 21.84 13.00 4.93
CA SER A 458 22.17 14.42 5.00
C SER A 458 22.70 14.86 6.37
N ARG A 459 23.63 15.80 6.36
CA ARG A 459 24.13 16.51 7.54
C ARG A 459 24.29 18.00 7.29
N ILE A 460 24.27 18.79 8.36
CA ILE A 460 24.70 20.19 8.33
C ILE A 460 26.23 20.20 8.23
N ALA A 461 26.76 20.98 7.30
CA ALA A 461 28.20 21.15 7.12
C ALA A 461 28.68 22.56 7.47
N GLN A 462 27.80 23.56 7.37
CA GLN A 462 28.13 24.95 7.68
C GLN A 462 26.89 25.70 8.13
N ILE A 463 27.08 26.64 9.05
CA ILE A 463 26.08 27.65 9.40
C ILE A 463 26.73 29.02 9.26
N THR A 464 26.11 29.87 8.46
CA THR A 464 26.52 31.25 8.22
C THR A 464 25.44 32.16 8.78
N ALA A 465 25.82 33.16 9.57
CA ALA A 465 24.86 34.11 10.11
C ALA A 465 25.41 35.53 10.11
N ARG A 466 24.49 36.50 10.10
CA ARG A 466 24.80 37.92 10.29
C ARG A 466 24.11 38.46 11.51
N ALA A 467 24.79 39.39 12.20
CA ALA A 467 24.31 39.96 13.44
C ALA A 467 24.35 41.49 13.40
N ASP A 468 23.20 42.11 13.69
CA ASP A 468 23.02 43.56 13.82
C ASP A 468 21.93 43.83 14.86
N GLY A 469 22.32 44.07 16.12
CA GLY A 469 21.38 44.16 17.25
C GLY A 469 20.71 42.83 17.66
N GLY A 470 20.58 41.87 16.74
CA GLY A 470 20.08 40.50 16.93
C GLY A 470 20.51 39.57 15.77
N LEU A 471 19.87 38.41 15.60
CA LEU A 471 20.15 37.47 14.50
C LEU A 471 19.47 37.97 13.21
N ALA A 472 20.19 38.79 12.45
CA ALA A 472 19.69 39.45 11.24
C ALA A 472 19.54 38.47 10.07
N ASN A 473 20.51 37.56 9.88
CA ASN A 473 20.52 36.59 8.80
C ASN A 473 20.94 35.21 9.29
N LEU A 474 20.35 34.16 8.73
CA LEU A 474 20.81 32.79 8.90
C LEU A 474 20.79 32.04 7.56
N ARG A 475 21.87 31.32 7.27
CA ARG A 475 22.00 30.38 6.15
C ARG A 475 22.61 29.09 6.64
N THR A 476 22.09 27.98 6.13
CA THR A 476 22.57 26.64 6.47
C THR A 476 23.06 25.96 5.20
N THR A 477 24.22 25.34 5.26
CA THR A 477 24.69 24.48 4.18
C THR A 477 24.55 23.02 4.58
N TYR A 478 23.78 22.28 3.79
CA TYR A 478 23.59 20.85 3.92
C TYR A 478 24.50 20.11 2.93
N VAL A 479 24.94 18.93 3.34
CA VAL A 479 25.64 17.97 2.48
C VAL A 479 24.88 16.65 2.52
N SER A 480 24.60 16.11 1.35
CA SER A 480 23.97 14.79 1.14
C SER A 480 24.86 13.93 0.25
N ILE A 481 24.70 12.61 0.33
CA ILE A 481 25.32 11.66 -0.59
C ILE A 481 24.27 11.28 -1.63
N VAL A 482 24.55 11.54 -2.90
CA VAL A 482 23.69 11.15 -4.02
C VAL A 482 24.50 10.24 -4.96
N GLY A 483 24.10 8.98 -5.04
CA GLY A 483 24.85 7.95 -5.78
C GLY A 483 26.25 7.70 -5.21
N ARG A 484 27.27 8.21 -5.91
CA ARG A 484 28.69 8.15 -5.47
C ARG A 484 29.28 9.52 -5.12
N GLY A 485 28.52 10.60 -5.27
CA GLY A 485 29.00 11.97 -5.08
C GLY A 485 28.45 12.62 -3.81
N LEU A 486 29.18 13.63 -3.32
CA LEU A 486 28.70 14.57 -2.32
C LEU A 486 27.97 15.72 -3.01
N TYR A 487 26.77 16.00 -2.55
CA TYR A 487 25.93 17.10 -3.02
C TYR A 487 25.82 18.13 -1.90
N ARG A 488 26.18 19.39 -2.18
CA ARG A 488 26.22 20.48 -1.20
C ARG A 488 25.24 21.58 -1.62
N VAL A 489 24.37 22.00 -0.70
CA VAL A 489 23.35 23.02 -0.95
C VAL A 489 23.31 24.01 0.21
N GLU A 490 23.39 25.30 -0.11
CA GLU A 490 23.13 26.38 0.85
C GLU A 490 21.67 26.83 0.73
N THR A 491 21.02 27.08 1.86
CA THR A 491 19.66 27.64 1.90
C THR A 491 19.66 29.11 1.48
N PRO A 492 18.51 29.65 1.02
CA PRO A 492 18.33 31.09 0.90
C PRO A 492 18.58 31.82 2.23
N PRO A 493 19.01 33.08 2.21
CA PRO A 493 19.15 33.90 3.41
C PRO A 493 17.82 34.05 4.15
N ARG A 494 17.82 33.76 5.46
CA ARG A 494 16.68 33.96 6.35
C ARG A 494 16.85 35.28 7.10
N GLY A 495 16.27 36.36 6.57
CA GLY A 495 16.34 37.73 7.13
C GLY A 495 17.14 38.70 6.26
N TRP A 496 17.60 39.82 6.84
CA TRP A 496 18.30 40.90 6.13
C TRP A 496 19.80 40.69 6.09
N ASP A 497 20.44 41.17 5.01
CA ASP A 497 21.90 41.10 4.85
C ASP A 497 22.64 42.24 5.57
N THR A 498 22.25 42.54 6.81
CA THR A 498 22.88 43.58 7.65
C THR A 498 23.79 42.98 8.72
N GLY A 499 24.79 43.76 9.15
CA GLY A 499 25.71 43.36 10.21
C GLY A 499 26.91 42.51 9.78
N SER A 500 27.75 42.14 10.75
CA SER A 500 28.94 41.33 10.53
C SER A 500 28.58 39.88 10.22
N GLU A 501 29.14 39.32 9.17
CA GLU A 501 28.98 37.91 8.81
C GLU A 501 29.99 37.04 9.56
N ASN A 502 29.50 35.94 10.13
CA ASN A 502 30.31 34.91 10.75
C ASN A 502 29.86 33.54 10.25
N THR A 503 30.81 32.63 10.13
CA THR A 503 30.58 31.28 9.61
C THR A 503 31.20 30.26 10.54
N ILE A 504 30.46 29.18 10.82
CA ILE A 504 30.97 27.97 11.44
C ILE A 504 30.96 26.82 10.43
N THR A 505 32.07 26.10 10.35
CA THR A 505 32.21 24.92 9.49
C THR A 505 32.39 23.69 10.37
N LEU A 506 31.62 22.64 10.09
CA LEU A 506 31.63 21.37 10.82
C LEU A 506 32.46 20.33 10.06
N GLU A 507 33.35 19.65 10.77
CA GLU A 507 34.09 18.48 10.27
C GLU A 507 33.13 17.32 9.91
N ASP A 508 33.63 16.29 9.22
CA ASP A 508 32.79 15.16 8.75
C ASP A 508 32.14 14.36 9.89
N ASP A 509 32.83 14.23 11.01
CA ASP A 509 32.39 13.56 12.24
C ASP A 509 31.93 14.54 13.34
N GLU A 510 31.79 15.81 13.01
CA GLU A 510 31.25 16.84 13.89
C GLU A 510 29.78 17.12 13.59
N TYR A 511 28.95 17.07 14.63
CA TYR A 511 27.51 17.27 14.54
C TYR A 511 26.96 18.03 15.75
N ILE A 512 25.91 18.81 15.51
CA ILE A 512 25.27 19.66 16.52
C ILE A 512 24.41 18.79 17.44
N ILE A 513 24.68 18.88 18.74
CA ILE A 513 24.01 18.12 19.81
C ILE A 513 23.22 18.98 20.78
N ALA A 514 23.40 20.30 20.74
CA ALA A 514 22.60 21.24 21.51
C ALA A 514 22.59 22.62 20.85
N VAL A 515 21.53 23.38 21.12
CA VAL A 515 21.39 24.77 20.69
C VAL A 515 20.89 25.58 21.88
N ARG A 516 21.55 26.71 22.14
CA ARG A 516 21.12 27.66 23.16
C ARG A 516 21.11 29.09 22.61
N GLY A 517 20.45 30.00 23.30
CA GLY A 517 20.41 31.39 22.88
C GLY A 517 19.32 32.18 23.59
N SER A 518 18.91 33.27 22.96
CA SER A 518 17.84 34.11 23.49
C SER A 518 17.02 34.75 22.37
N HIS A 519 15.75 35.01 22.67
CA HIS A 519 14.82 35.69 21.77
C HIS A 519 13.91 36.62 22.58
N ASN A 520 13.15 37.46 21.89
CA ASN A 520 12.04 38.18 22.48
C ASN A 520 10.72 37.73 21.80
N HIS A 521 9.65 38.48 21.99
CA HIS A 521 8.35 38.16 21.38
C HIS A 521 8.31 38.35 19.84
N HIS A 522 9.35 38.93 19.25
CA HIS A 522 9.39 39.28 17.83
C HIS A 522 10.44 38.46 17.07
N TRP A 523 11.70 38.46 17.54
CA TRP A 523 12.80 37.81 16.83
C TRP A 523 13.86 37.20 17.74
N MET A 524 14.71 36.37 17.12
CA MET A 524 15.88 35.73 17.71
C MET A 524 16.99 36.76 17.90
N HIS A 525 17.45 36.94 19.13
CA HIS A 525 18.57 37.84 19.44
C HIS A 525 19.90 37.11 19.35
N GLN A 526 19.95 35.88 19.85
CA GLN A 526 21.14 35.06 19.89
C GLN A 526 20.85 33.61 19.54
N ILE A 527 21.79 32.96 18.85
CA ILE A 527 21.82 31.51 18.71
C ILE A 527 23.26 30.99 18.77
N GLN A 528 23.46 29.93 19.54
CA GLN A 528 24.75 29.26 19.70
C GLN A 528 24.57 27.77 19.43
N PHE A 529 25.49 27.22 18.64
CA PHE A 529 25.51 25.80 18.30
C PHE A 529 26.61 25.08 19.07
N ILE A 530 26.23 24.00 19.74
CA ILE A 530 27.11 23.14 20.52
C ILE A 530 27.20 21.79 19.80
N THR A 531 28.42 21.32 19.55
CA THR A 531 28.68 20.07 18.85
C THR A 531 29.19 18.99 19.80
N ASN A 532 29.29 17.77 19.29
CA ASN A 532 29.96 16.67 19.99
C ASN A 532 31.47 16.90 20.23
N LYS A 533 32.06 17.95 19.64
CA LYS A 533 33.49 18.25 19.76
C LYS A 533 33.78 19.54 20.52
N LYS A 534 32.98 20.58 20.33
CA LYS A 534 33.24 21.92 20.88
C LYS A 534 31.98 22.78 20.92
N GLU A 535 32.10 23.92 21.61
CA GLU A 535 31.11 24.99 21.58
C GLU A 535 31.59 26.08 20.63
N TYR A 536 30.76 26.46 19.64
CA TYR A 536 31.05 27.60 18.79
C TYR A 536 30.60 28.90 19.44
N PRO A 537 31.20 30.06 19.12
CA PRO A 537 30.70 31.36 19.59
C PRO A 537 29.24 31.60 19.16
N PRO A 538 28.44 32.33 19.96
CA PRO A 538 27.09 32.68 19.58
C PRO A 538 27.06 33.64 18.38
N PHE A 539 26.05 33.49 17.54
CA PHE A 539 25.64 34.52 16.58
C PHE A 539 24.63 35.45 17.24
N GLY A 540 24.75 36.76 17.02
CA GLY A 540 23.82 37.75 17.55
C GLY A 540 24.27 38.38 18.88
N THR A 541 23.31 38.90 19.66
CA THR A 541 23.56 39.59 20.93
C THR A 541 22.77 38.95 22.07
N ASP A 542 23.28 39.02 23.29
CA ASP A 542 22.66 38.43 24.49
C ASP A 542 21.47 39.25 25.05
N LYS A 543 20.92 40.17 24.25
CA LYS A 543 19.86 41.12 24.66
C LYS A 543 18.43 40.56 24.57
N GLY A 544 18.27 39.27 24.34
CA GLY A 544 16.95 38.64 24.30
C GLY A 544 16.36 38.48 25.71
N ASP A 545 15.04 38.67 25.82
CA ASP A 545 14.32 38.61 27.11
C ASP A 545 14.08 37.16 27.58
N VAL A 546 14.02 36.21 26.64
CA VAL A 546 13.74 34.80 26.88
C VAL A 546 14.95 33.97 26.46
N SER A 547 15.62 33.34 27.42
CA SER A 547 16.71 32.42 27.16
C SER A 547 16.20 31.00 26.93
N PHE A 548 16.87 30.23 26.09
CA PHE A 548 16.59 28.82 25.86
C PHE A 548 17.89 28.01 25.80
N ASP A 549 17.82 26.77 26.25
CA ASP A 549 18.89 25.78 26.14
C ASP A 549 18.26 24.42 25.82
N ILE A 550 18.50 23.93 24.60
CA ILE A 550 17.85 22.75 24.04
C ILE A 550 18.94 21.72 23.71
N ASN A 551 18.93 20.63 24.46
CA ASN A 551 19.75 19.47 24.17
C ASN A 551 19.05 18.57 23.16
N ALA A 552 19.82 17.94 22.28
CA ALA A 552 19.31 16.94 21.36
C ALA A 552 18.64 15.80 22.15
N PRO A 553 17.42 15.39 21.76
CA PRO A 553 16.75 14.28 22.39
C PRO A 553 17.50 12.96 22.12
N LYS A 554 17.09 11.91 22.82
CA LYS A 554 17.55 10.55 22.58
C LYS A 554 16.46 9.75 21.88
N THR A 555 16.85 8.77 21.08
CA THR A 555 15.93 7.75 20.56
C THR A 555 15.35 6.93 21.70
N ILE A 556 14.33 6.11 21.42
CA ILE A 556 13.77 5.19 22.41
C ILE A 556 14.82 4.19 22.96
N ASP A 557 15.81 3.85 22.13
CA ASP A 557 16.96 3.01 22.50
C ASP A 557 18.06 3.77 23.24
N GLY A 558 17.85 5.04 23.57
CA GLY A 558 18.82 5.89 24.27
C GLY A 558 19.97 6.43 23.39
N LYS A 559 19.93 6.25 22.06
CA LYS A 559 20.95 6.77 21.15
C LYS A 559 20.82 8.29 21.01
N GLN A 560 21.94 8.99 20.98
CA GLN A 560 21.96 10.44 20.83
C GLN A 560 21.52 10.84 19.41
N MET A 561 20.56 11.77 19.32
CA MET A 561 20.20 12.43 18.07
C MET A 561 21.11 13.63 17.81
N MET A 562 21.05 14.16 16.60
CA MET A 562 21.75 15.38 16.17
C MET A 562 20.82 16.30 15.40
N LEU A 563 21.15 17.58 15.32
CA LEU A 563 20.37 18.52 14.51
C LEU A 563 20.45 18.08 13.04
N HIS A 564 19.31 17.77 12.47
CA HIS A 564 19.17 17.23 11.13
C HIS A 564 18.92 18.37 10.12
N TYR A 565 17.88 19.14 10.34
CA TYR A 565 17.57 20.34 9.56
C TYR A 565 16.70 21.30 10.39
N MET A 566 16.45 22.48 9.83
CA MET A 566 15.65 23.52 10.46
C MET A 566 14.43 23.87 9.61
N ALA A 567 13.32 24.14 10.26
CA ALA A 567 12.18 24.85 9.68
C ALA A 567 11.87 26.02 10.61
N GLY A 568 11.02 26.96 10.22
CA GLY A 568 10.74 28.09 11.09
C GLY A 568 10.07 29.26 10.41
N LYS A 569 10.30 30.44 10.96
CA LYS A 569 9.81 31.70 10.42
C LYS A 569 10.90 32.76 10.39
N SER A 570 10.88 33.57 9.34
CA SER A 570 11.79 34.71 9.19
C SER A 570 11.11 35.84 8.42
N GLN A 571 11.38 37.09 8.78
CA GLN A 571 10.96 38.26 8.04
C GLN A 571 11.81 39.46 8.46
N GLY A 572 12.76 39.85 7.63
CA GLY A 572 13.79 40.85 8.00
C GLY A 572 14.81 40.36 9.03
N CYS A 573 14.39 39.54 10.00
CA CYS A 573 15.26 38.80 10.91
C CYS A 573 14.68 37.39 11.13
N VAL A 574 15.44 36.53 11.81
CA VAL A 574 14.94 35.19 12.15
C VAL A 574 13.98 35.30 13.32
N HIS A 575 12.74 34.86 13.14
CA HIS A 575 11.69 35.00 14.13
C HIS A 575 11.61 33.78 15.05
N SER A 576 11.65 32.59 14.44
CA SER A 576 11.59 31.34 15.17
C SER A 576 12.16 30.18 14.39
N ILE A 577 12.57 29.14 15.13
CA ILE A 577 13.18 27.94 14.56
C ILE A 577 12.56 26.70 15.22
N LEU A 578 12.06 25.81 14.38
CA LEU A 578 11.84 24.40 14.65
C LEU A 578 13.13 23.64 14.33
N PHE A 579 13.79 23.16 15.38
CA PHE A 579 14.91 22.24 15.27
C PHE A 579 14.36 20.84 15.04
N VAL A 580 14.70 20.22 13.91
CA VAL A 580 14.41 18.82 13.65
C VAL A 580 15.64 18.00 13.98
N TRP A 581 15.54 17.21 15.03
CA TRP A 581 16.56 16.28 15.50
C TRP A 581 16.37 14.93 14.81
N GLY A 582 17.45 14.26 14.44
CA GLY A 582 17.38 12.91 13.88
C GLY A 582 18.53 12.03 14.35
N GLU A 583 18.38 10.72 14.21
CA GLU A 583 19.46 9.73 14.40
C GLU A 583 20.69 10.09 13.56
N LYS A 584 21.88 9.53 13.78
CA LYS A 584 23.02 9.82 12.89
C LYS A 584 22.73 9.46 11.42
N PRO A 585 23.30 10.19 10.44
CA PRO A 585 23.20 9.83 9.03
C PRO A 585 23.50 8.34 8.81
N LEU A 586 22.69 7.68 7.98
CA LEU A 586 22.94 6.30 7.62
C LEU A 586 24.19 6.26 6.73
N THR A 587 25.34 5.95 7.31
CA THR A 587 26.53 5.56 6.55
C THR A 587 26.23 4.22 5.90
N LYS A 588 26.55 4.06 4.60
CA LYS A 588 26.34 2.79 3.86
C LYS A 588 26.71 1.61 4.75
N GLY A 589 25.74 0.73 5.00
CA GLY A 589 26.04 -0.64 5.32
C GLY A 589 26.88 -1.20 4.16
N VAL A 590 27.96 -1.89 4.53
CA VAL A 590 28.76 -2.73 3.64
C VAL A 590 27.85 -3.64 2.81
#